data_AF-A0A6N2KLV9-F1
#
_entry.id   AF-A0A6N2KLV9-F1
#
_cell.length_a   1.000
_cell.length_b   1.000
_cell.length_c   1.000
_cell.angle_alpha   90.00
_cell.angle_beta   90.00
_cell.angle_gamma   90.00
#
_symmetry.space_group_name_H-M   'P 1'
#
loop_
_entity.id
_entity.type
_entity.pdbx_description
1 polymer ?
#
loop_
_entity_poly.entity_id
_entity_poly.type
_entity_poly.pdbx_seq_one_letter_code
_entity_poly.pdbx_strand_id
1 'polypeptide(L)'
;MEILLSLDFYLITLFSLVLSWYLLRYYGKSIPFGSREEAFKDASKLGYFNSAQAIADYAAIIIHIKEKLKAKYSPVIVIGGSYGGMLASWFRLKYPHIALGALASSAPILYFDDITPQDGYFSIVSRVFREASGTCYQTIKNSWAEIDELASKSNGLSMLSEKFKTCNPLTDASKLKDHLNSMYAHVAQYNDPPTYPVNKVCAGIDGGGFGDDILSRIFGGLVAYNGNLSCFVNAHIDESETAVGWRWQTCSELAIPIGIGNNSMFPPDPFDLEDYIENCKSLYGVPTRPHWVTTYYGGHSIKLILQRFGSNIIFSNGLRDPYSSGGVLENISNTIVAVTTVNGSHCLDILFAKETDPEWLVAQRKIEIKIMKEWIDKYYADLSMF
;
A
#
# COMPACT_ATOMS: atom_id res chain seq x y z
N MET A 1 -10.84 -15.41 -1.76
CA MET A 1 -9.96 -14.34 -2.25
C MET A 1 -9.65 -13.45 -1.05
N GLU A 2 -8.81 -13.96 -0.15
CA GLU A 2 -8.28 -13.16 0.96
C GLU A 2 -7.17 -12.28 0.39
N ILE A 3 -7.48 -11.00 0.22
CA ILE A 3 -6.50 -9.97 -0.12
C ILE A 3 -5.66 -9.79 1.15
N LEU A 4 -4.55 -10.53 1.23
CA LEU A 4 -3.44 -10.14 2.09
C LEU A 4 -2.87 -8.84 1.52
N LEU A 5 -3.43 -7.72 1.97
CA LEU A 5 -2.65 -6.49 2.08
C LEU A 5 -1.40 -6.88 2.86
N SER A 6 -0.23 -6.83 2.21
CA SER A 6 1.05 -7.25 2.81
C SER A 6 1.40 -6.29 3.95
N LEU A 7 0.78 -6.50 5.11
CA LEU A 7 1.13 -5.95 6.42
C LEU A 7 2.26 -6.77 7.06
N ASP A 8 3.08 -7.41 6.22
CA ASP A 8 4.12 -8.31 6.66
C ASP A 8 5.43 -7.55 6.88
N PHE A 9 5.97 -7.71 8.08
CA PHE A 9 7.32 -7.35 8.46
C PHE A 9 8.16 -8.64 8.45
N TYR A 10 9.19 -8.68 7.60
CA TYR A 10 10.09 -9.80 7.44
C TYR A 10 11.41 -9.50 8.16
N LEU A 11 11.83 -10.37 9.08
CA LEU A 11 13.18 -10.34 9.62
C LEU A 11 14.05 -11.28 8.78
N ILE A 12 15.06 -10.77 8.06
CA ILE A 12 16.04 -11.62 7.36
C ILE A 12 17.40 -11.48 8.05
N THR A 13 17.90 -12.58 8.59
CA THR A 13 19.27 -12.70 9.10
C THR A 13 20.02 -13.73 8.27
N LEU A 14 21.01 -13.32 7.48
CA LEU A 14 21.77 -14.23 6.61
C LEU A 14 22.91 -14.91 7.39
N PHE A 15 22.97 -16.23 7.22
CA PHE A 15 23.83 -17.27 7.82
C PHE A 15 23.40 -17.75 9.23
N SER A 16 22.87 -18.99 9.26
CA SER A 16 22.16 -19.67 10.37
C SER A 16 20.78 -19.03 10.67
N LEU A 17 19.82 -19.26 9.78
CA LEU A 17 18.58 -18.48 9.64
C LEU A 17 17.46 -18.92 10.60
N VAL A 18 16.83 -17.93 11.24
CA VAL A 18 15.48 -18.07 11.82
C VAL A 18 14.61 -17.03 11.12
N LEU A 19 13.75 -17.48 10.22
CA LEU A 19 12.71 -16.64 9.63
C LEU A 19 11.58 -16.53 10.66
N SER A 20 11.22 -15.31 11.04
CA SER A 20 10.11 -15.10 11.94
C SER A 20 9.20 -13.99 11.43
N TRP A 21 7.91 -14.30 11.43
CA TRP A 21 6.84 -13.46 10.94
C TRP A 21 6.14 -12.86 12.14
N TYR A 22 6.20 -11.54 12.27
CA TYR A 22 5.57 -10.85 13.37
C TYR A 22 4.36 -10.08 12.86
N LEU A 23 3.19 -10.64 13.12
CA LEU A 23 1.93 -9.95 12.93
C LEU A 23 1.90 -8.73 13.85
N LEU A 24 1.68 -7.59 13.22
CA LEU A 24 1.44 -6.32 13.87
C LEU A 24 0.31 -6.46 14.92
N ARG A 25 0.46 -5.80 16.07
CA ARG A 25 -0.61 -5.73 17.08
C ARG A 25 -1.94 -5.34 16.43
N TYR A 26 -3.04 -5.93 16.91
CA TYR A 26 -4.43 -5.77 16.42
C TYR A 26 -4.73 -6.41 15.05
N TYR A 27 -3.76 -7.06 14.40
CA TYR A 27 -3.98 -7.85 13.19
C TYR A 27 -3.81 -9.35 13.45
N GLY A 28 -4.57 -10.16 12.71
CA GLY A 28 -4.51 -11.62 12.80
C GLY A 28 -4.74 -12.11 14.23
N LYS A 29 -3.80 -12.93 14.71
CA LYS A 29 -3.87 -13.51 16.06
C LYS A 29 -3.20 -12.64 17.14
N SER A 30 -2.55 -11.53 16.76
CA SER A 30 -1.83 -10.64 17.68
C SER A 30 -2.78 -9.62 18.30
N ILE A 31 -3.79 -10.07 19.04
CA ILE A 31 -4.86 -9.22 19.59
C ILE A 31 -4.66 -8.98 21.09
N PRO A 32 -4.43 -7.72 21.53
CA PRO A 32 -4.42 -7.36 22.94
C PRO A 32 -5.79 -7.57 23.59
N PHE A 33 -5.86 -7.55 24.93
CA PHE A 33 -7.12 -7.64 25.67
C PHE A 33 -7.95 -8.93 25.44
N GLY A 34 -7.32 -9.98 24.92
CA GLY A 34 -7.85 -11.34 24.87
C GLY A 34 -8.77 -11.65 23.68
N SER A 35 -9.57 -10.68 23.22
CA SER A 35 -10.42 -10.85 22.03
C SER A 35 -10.48 -9.60 21.17
N ARG A 36 -10.82 -9.79 19.90
CA ARG A 36 -10.95 -8.68 18.95
C ARG A 36 -12.10 -7.75 19.32
N GLU A 37 -13.24 -8.32 19.69
CA GLU A 37 -14.39 -7.57 20.16
C GLU A 37 -13.99 -6.66 21.34
N GLU A 38 -13.25 -7.19 22.31
CA GLU A 38 -12.83 -6.40 23.46
C GLU A 38 -11.77 -5.35 23.09
N ALA A 39 -10.82 -5.69 22.22
CA ALA A 39 -9.75 -4.79 21.78
C ALA A 39 -10.26 -3.60 20.95
N PHE A 40 -11.33 -3.80 20.18
CA PHE A 40 -11.95 -2.79 19.31
C PHE A 40 -13.16 -2.10 19.95
N LYS A 41 -13.49 -2.42 21.20
CA LYS A 41 -14.69 -1.93 21.90
C LYS A 41 -14.76 -0.42 22.02
N ASP A 42 -13.63 0.24 22.25
CA ASP A 42 -13.58 1.68 22.49
C ASP A 42 -12.19 2.27 22.21
N ALA A 43 -12.15 3.59 22.07
CA ALA A 43 -10.94 4.33 21.73
C ALA A 43 -9.84 4.25 22.81
N SER A 44 -10.16 3.93 24.07
CA SER A 44 -9.15 3.82 25.12
C SER A 44 -8.26 2.58 24.93
N LYS A 45 -8.80 1.52 24.32
CA LYS A 45 -8.05 0.33 23.93
C LYS A 45 -7.46 0.46 22.54
N LEU A 46 -8.19 1.01 21.59
CA LEU A 46 -7.65 1.25 20.25
C LEU A 46 -6.49 2.25 20.27
N GLY A 47 -6.39 3.11 21.30
CA GLY A 47 -5.25 4.01 21.50
C GLY A 47 -3.87 3.34 21.50
N TYR A 48 -3.77 2.05 21.85
CA TYR A 48 -2.51 1.28 21.78
C TYR A 48 -2.20 0.76 20.37
N PHE A 49 -3.13 0.88 19.43
CA PHE A 49 -2.96 0.47 18.04
C PHE A 49 -2.37 1.62 17.23
N ASN A 50 -1.05 1.79 17.38
CA ASN A 50 -0.29 2.82 16.67
C ASN A 50 1.13 2.32 16.34
N SER A 51 1.79 3.07 15.46
CA SER A 51 3.08 2.77 14.84
C SER A 51 4.23 2.78 15.86
N ALA A 52 4.23 3.74 16.80
CA ALA A 52 5.26 3.85 17.83
C ALA A 52 5.24 2.63 18.76
N GLN A 53 4.04 2.19 19.12
CA GLN A 53 3.79 0.99 19.88
C GLN A 53 4.17 -0.28 19.11
N ALA A 54 3.87 -0.35 17.81
CA ALA A 54 4.24 -1.47 16.96
C ALA A 54 5.77 -1.66 16.85
N ILE A 55 6.52 -0.58 16.60
CA ILE A 55 7.98 -0.67 16.54
C ILE A 55 8.59 -0.98 17.91
N ALA A 56 7.96 -0.60 19.02
CA ALA A 56 8.39 -1.00 20.35
C ALA A 56 8.20 -2.51 20.59
N ASP A 57 7.10 -3.11 20.10
CA ASP A 57 6.91 -4.57 20.16
C ASP A 57 7.99 -5.31 19.39
N TYR A 58 8.28 -4.89 18.17
CA TYR A 58 9.33 -5.50 17.36
C TYR A 58 10.69 -5.45 18.05
N ALA A 59 11.01 -4.34 18.72
CA ALA A 59 12.23 -4.20 19.49
C ALA A 59 12.29 -5.22 20.65
N ALA A 60 11.23 -5.31 21.46
CA ALA A 60 11.16 -6.25 22.58
C ALA A 60 11.24 -7.71 22.10
N ILE A 61 10.54 -8.04 21.02
CA ILE A 61 10.53 -9.37 20.40
C ILE A 61 11.93 -9.75 19.90
N ILE A 62 12.59 -8.87 19.15
CA ILE A 62 13.94 -9.15 18.61
C ILE A 62 14.94 -9.36 19.76
N ILE A 63 14.90 -8.54 20.80
CA ILE A 63 15.74 -8.71 21.99
C ILE A 63 15.49 -10.08 22.63
N HIS A 64 14.20 -10.42 22.88
CA HIS A 64 13.83 -11.69 23.49
C HIS A 64 14.30 -12.91 22.67
N ILE A 65 14.18 -12.86 21.33
CA ILE A 65 14.66 -13.93 20.44
C ILE A 65 16.17 -14.07 20.53
N LYS A 66 16.90 -12.94 20.48
CA LYS A 66 18.36 -12.97 20.57
C LYS A 66 18.82 -13.56 21.89
N GLU A 67 18.12 -13.29 22.99
CA GLU A 67 18.38 -13.92 24.29
C GLU A 67 18.08 -15.42 24.26
N LYS A 68 16.87 -15.80 23.82
CA LYS A 68 16.41 -17.20 23.78
C LYS A 68 17.28 -18.09 22.90
N LEU A 69 17.76 -17.56 21.77
CA LEU A 69 18.63 -18.27 20.83
C LEU A 69 20.12 -18.11 21.14
N LYS A 70 20.49 -17.39 22.21
CA LYS A 70 21.88 -17.03 22.54
C LYS A 70 22.62 -16.36 21.36
N ALA A 71 21.89 -15.59 20.58
CA ALA A 71 22.32 -14.96 19.33
C ALA A 71 22.69 -13.47 19.53
N LYS A 72 23.38 -13.14 20.63
CA LYS A 72 23.67 -11.73 21.03
C LYS A 72 24.30 -10.91 19.91
N TYR A 73 25.25 -11.49 19.19
CA TYR A 73 26.02 -10.83 18.13
C TYR A 73 25.49 -11.11 16.71
N SER A 74 24.31 -11.72 16.57
CA SER A 74 23.71 -11.87 15.25
C SER A 74 23.14 -10.52 14.79
N PRO A 75 23.54 -10.01 13.60
CA PRO A 75 22.96 -8.80 13.03
C PRO A 75 21.53 -9.07 12.59
N VAL A 76 20.71 -8.03 12.57
CA VAL A 76 19.29 -8.10 12.24
C VAL A 76 18.98 -7.16 11.08
N ILE A 77 18.40 -7.67 9.99
CA ILE A 77 17.84 -6.82 8.92
C ILE A 77 16.32 -6.91 8.97
N VAL A 78 15.69 -5.75 8.98
CA VAL A 78 14.23 -5.61 8.98
C VAL A 78 13.75 -5.31 7.57
N ILE A 79 12.69 -5.95 7.13
CA ILE A 79 12.19 -5.83 5.77
C ILE A 79 10.68 -5.67 5.85
N GLY A 80 10.09 -4.85 4.99
CA GLY A 80 8.65 -4.72 4.92
C GLY A 80 8.19 -4.08 3.63
N GLY A 81 6.95 -4.38 3.25
CA GLY A 81 6.27 -3.79 2.10
C GLY A 81 5.22 -2.78 2.54
N SER A 82 4.97 -1.74 1.76
CA SER A 82 3.87 -0.80 2.02
C SER A 82 4.00 -0.14 3.41
N TYR A 83 2.95 -0.16 4.23
CA TYR A 83 3.03 0.24 5.64
C TYR A 83 4.08 -0.57 6.44
N GLY A 84 4.27 -1.85 6.16
CA GLY A 84 5.37 -2.64 6.72
C GLY A 84 6.75 -2.09 6.35
N GLY A 85 6.90 -1.54 5.14
CA GLY A 85 8.12 -0.86 4.71
C GLY A 85 8.34 0.48 5.41
N MET A 86 7.26 1.22 5.67
CA MET A 86 7.31 2.42 6.52
C MET A 86 7.81 2.04 7.92
N LEU A 87 7.21 1.01 8.53
CA LEU A 87 7.65 0.46 9.81
C LEU A 87 9.11 -0.01 9.79
N ALA A 88 9.58 -0.68 8.74
CA ALA A 88 10.97 -1.12 8.61
C ALA A 88 11.95 0.07 8.59
N SER A 89 11.65 1.10 7.81
CA SER A 89 12.46 2.32 7.76
C SER A 89 12.48 3.07 9.09
N TRP A 90 11.31 3.21 9.73
CA TRP A 90 11.15 3.88 11.02
C TRP A 90 11.78 3.08 12.16
N PHE A 91 11.73 1.75 12.10
CA PHE A 91 12.39 0.87 13.06
C PHE A 91 13.91 1.04 12.99
N ARG A 92 14.50 1.05 11.78
CA ARG A 92 15.94 1.31 11.62
C ARG A 92 16.32 2.71 12.12
N LEU A 93 15.46 3.71 11.88
CA LEU A 93 15.68 5.07 12.37
C LEU A 93 15.65 5.18 13.91
N LYS A 94 14.72 4.50 14.59
CA LYS A 94 14.51 4.62 16.04
C LYS A 94 15.30 3.61 16.87
N TYR A 95 15.55 2.41 16.33
CA TYR A 95 16.25 1.31 17.00
C TYR A 95 17.50 0.87 16.22
N PRO A 96 18.44 1.77 15.89
CA PRO A 96 19.63 1.42 15.11
C PRO A 96 20.61 0.50 15.85
N HIS A 97 20.44 0.36 17.17
CA HIS A 97 21.18 -0.57 18.02
C HIS A 97 20.61 -2.01 17.99
N ILE A 98 19.41 -2.20 17.43
CA ILE A 98 18.74 -3.51 17.32
C ILE A 98 18.83 -4.02 15.87
N ALA A 99 18.35 -3.24 14.90
CA ALA A 99 18.40 -3.60 13.48
C ALA A 99 19.61 -2.98 12.81
N LEU A 100 20.48 -3.77 12.19
CA LEU A 100 21.64 -3.35 11.40
C LEU A 100 21.24 -2.56 10.15
N GLY A 101 20.13 -2.91 9.51
CA GLY A 101 19.65 -2.25 8.30
C GLY A 101 18.18 -2.55 8.00
N ALA A 102 17.63 -1.86 7.01
CA ALA A 102 16.24 -2.04 6.57
C ALA A 102 16.09 -2.14 5.05
N LEU A 103 15.19 -3.00 4.57
CA LEU A 103 14.62 -2.96 3.22
C LEU A 103 13.16 -2.50 3.31
N ALA A 104 12.93 -1.25 2.92
CA ALA A 104 11.62 -0.61 2.91
C ALA A 104 11.07 -0.61 1.49
N SER A 105 10.37 -1.69 1.14
CA SER A 105 9.76 -1.86 -0.18
C SER A 105 8.45 -1.12 -0.30
N SER A 106 8.32 -0.31 -1.36
CA SER A 106 7.13 0.46 -1.70
C SER A 106 6.58 1.24 -0.51
N ALA A 107 7.49 1.86 0.26
CA ALA A 107 7.19 2.52 1.53
C ALA A 107 6.93 4.02 1.32
N PRO A 108 5.67 4.49 1.39
CA PRO A 108 5.30 5.88 1.10
C PRO A 108 5.57 6.82 2.29
N ILE A 109 6.80 6.85 2.80
CA ILE A 109 7.16 7.65 4.01
C ILE A 109 7.06 9.17 3.80
N LEU A 110 6.91 9.63 2.56
CA LEU A 110 6.76 11.03 2.19
C LEU A 110 5.30 11.42 1.91
N TYR A 111 4.34 10.49 2.01
CA TYR A 111 2.94 10.75 1.67
C TYR A 111 2.12 11.29 2.86
N PHE A 112 2.65 12.32 3.52
CA PHE A 112 2.03 12.97 4.68
C PHE A 112 2.11 14.48 4.56
N ASP A 113 1.17 15.18 5.18
CA ASP A 113 1.02 16.63 5.07
C ASP A 113 1.10 17.08 3.59
N ASP A 114 1.81 18.16 3.29
CA ASP A 114 2.06 18.67 1.93
C ASP A 114 3.44 18.25 1.38
N ILE A 115 4.07 17.20 1.92
CA ILE A 115 5.39 16.72 1.46
C ILE A 115 5.31 16.16 0.03
N THR A 116 4.23 15.46 -0.28
CA THR A 116 3.95 14.88 -1.60
C THR A 116 2.62 15.43 -2.13
N PRO A 117 2.49 15.76 -3.42
CA PRO A 117 1.21 16.19 -4.00
C PRO A 117 0.10 15.17 -3.72
N GLN A 118 -1.05 15.66 -3.23
CA GLN A 118 -2.19 14.82 -2.87
C GLN A 118 -2.68 13.93 -4.01
N ASP A 119 -2.55 14.38 -5.26
CA ASP A 119 -2.97 13.67 -6.47
C ASP A 119 -1.93 12.67 -7.03
N GLY A 120 -0.79 12.52 -6.36
CA GLY A 120 0.32 11.65 -6.79
C GLY A 120 -0.10 10.21 -7.07
N TYR A 121 -0.89 9.61 -6.17
CA TYR A 121 -1.41 8.25 -6.31
C TYR A 121 -2.23 8.11 -7.60
N PHE A 122 -3.28 8.91 -7.76
CA PHE A 122 -4.19 8.81 -8.89
C PHE A 122 -3.61 9.31 -10.21
N SER A 123 -2.58 10.18 -10.17
CA SER A 123 -1.76 10.53 -11.33
C SER A 123 -1.03 9.30 -11.88
N ILE A 124 -0.40 8.51 -11.00
CA ILE A 124 0.29 7.28 -11.42
C ILE A 124 -0.71 6.23 -11.91
N VAL A 125 -1.83 6.02 -11.21
CA VAL A 125 -2.90 5.11 -11.68
C VAL A 125 -3.31 5.49 -13.10
N SER A 126 -3.61 6.77 -13.33
CA SER A 126 -4.00 7.31 -14.63
C SER A 126 -2.93 7.13 -15.71
N ARG A 127 -1.66 7.32 -15.36
CA ARG A 127 -0.52 7.12 -16.26
C ARG A 127 -0.38 5.66 -16.66
N VAL A 128 -0.48 4.72 -15.73
CA VAL A 128 -0.35 3.27 -16.02
C VAL A 128 -1.44 2.81 -16.99
N PHE A 129 -2.69 3.26 -16.82
CA PHE A 129 -3.77 2.98 -17.78
C PHE A 129 -3.51 3.61 -19.14
N ARG A 130 -3.04 4.87 -19.18
CA ARG A 130 -2.72 5.57 -20.43
C ARG A 130 -1.58 4.88 -21.21
N GLU A 131 -0.55 4.42 -20.51
CA GLU A 131 0.55 3.66 -21.10
C GLU A 131 0.10 2.28 -21.62
N ALA A 132 -0.88 1.65 -20.96
CA ALA A 132 -1.43 0.36 -21.40
C ALA A 132 -2.32 0.52 -22.65
N SER A 133 -3.21 1.51 -22.68
CA SER A 133 -4.01 1.86 -23.85
C SER A 133 -4.62 3.27 -23.71
N GLY A 134 -4.35 4.13 -24.69
CA GLY A 134 -4.94 5.46 -24.76
C GLY A 134 -6.46 5.45 -24.96
N THR A 135 -6.98 4.45 -25.69
CA THR A 135 -8.43 4.26 -25.89
C THR A 135 -9.10 3.86 -24.59
N CYS A 136 -8.58 2.84 -23.91
CA CYS A 136 -9.03 2.40 -22.59
C CYS A 136 -9.08 3.56 -21.59
N TYR A 137 -8.00 4.33 -21.49
CA TYR A 137 -7.93 5.54 -20.66
C TYR A 137 -9.06 6.52 -20.96
N GLN A 138 -9.31 6.81 -22.24
CA GLN A 138 -10.33 7.78 -22.64
C GLN A 138 -11.75 7.24 -22.39
N THR A 139 -11.99 5.95 -22.62
CA THR A 139 -13.26 5.29 -22.33
C THR A 139 -13.58 5.34 -20.84
N ILE A 140 -12.61 5.02 -19.96
CA ILE A 140 -12.77 5.15 -18.51
C ILE A 140 -13.09 6.60 -18.15
N LYS A 141 -12.29 7.56 -18.64
CA LYS A 141 -12.46 8.98 -18.35
C LYS A 141 -13.85 9.51 -18.73
N ASN A 142 -14.38 9.08 -19.88
CA ASN A 142 -15.69 9.52 -20.35
C ASN A 142 -16.86 8.79 -19.64
N SER A 143 -16.62 7.57 -19.14
CA SER A 143 -17.67 6.75 -18.54
C SER A 143 -18.33 7.36 -17.31
N TRP A 144 -17.61 8.16 -16.53
CA TRP A 144 -18.14 8.76 -15.31
C TRP A 144 -19.33 9.68 -15.59
N ALA A 145 -19.22 10.51 -16.62
CA ALA A 145 -20.30 11.40 -17.04
C ALA A 145 -21.49 10.60 -17.62
N GLU A 146 -21.23 9.52 -18.34
CA GLU A 146 -22.32 8.66 -18.85
C GLU A 146 -23.06 7.92 -17.73
N ILE A 147 -22.35 7.48 -16.67
CA ILE A 147 -22.97 6.89 -15.49
C ILE A 147 -23.91 7.91 -14.84
N ASP A 148 -23.44 9.14 -14.62
CA ASP A 148 -24.23 10.20 -13.99
C ASP A 148 -25.44 10.59 -14.86
N GLU A 149 -25.24 10.72 -16.18
CA GLU A 149 -26.32 11.01 -17.13
C GLU A 149 -27.39 9.92 -17.13
N LEU A 150 -27.00 8.65 -17.21
CA LEU A 150 -27.95 7.55 -17.19
C LEU A 150 -28.67 7.47 -15.83
N ALA A 151 -27.95 7.63 -14.71
CA ALA A 151 -28.53 7.61 -13.38
C ALA A 151 -29.59 8.70 -13.17
N SER A 152 -29.46 9.86 -13.84
CA SER A 152 -30.41 10.97 -13.74
C SER A 152 -31.76 10.72 -14.45
N LYS A 153 -31.83 9.72 -15.33
CA LYS A 153 -33.05 9.37 -16.09
C LYS A 153 -34.02 8.54 -15.25
N SER A 154 -35.31 8.56 -15.63
CA SER A 154 -36.31 7.65 -15.05
C SER A 154 -35.88 6.19 -15.28
N ASN A 155 -35.87 5.38 -14.21
CA ASN A 155 -35.35 4.01 -14.17
C ASN A 155 -33.84 3.86 -14.47
N GLY A 156 -33.08 4.96 -14.51
CA GLY A 156 -31.65 4.99 -14.83
C GLY A 156 -30.79 4.07 -13.96
N LEU A 157 -31.01 4.10 -12.64
CA LEU A 157 -30.32 3.23 -11.69
C LEU A 157 -30.64 1.74 -11.90
N SER A 158 -31.87 1.40 -12.30
CA SER A 158 -32.25 0.02 -12.65
C SER A 158 -31.51 -0.43 -13.91
N MET A 159 -31.46 0.43 -14.93
CA MET A 159 -30.72 0.15 -16.17
C MET A 159 -29.22 -0.04 -15.91
N LEU A 160 -28.62 0.78 -15.05
CA LEU A 160 -27.24 0.59 -14.59
C LEU A 160 -27.07 -0.72 -13.83
N SER A 161 -28.02 -1.06 -12.94
CA SER A 161 -27.99 -2.30 -12.16
C SER A 161 -27.97 -3.54 -13.07
N GLU A 162 -28.81 -3.54 -14.10
CA GLU A 162 -28.87 -4.60 -15.10
C GLU A 162 -27.60 -4.65 -15.97
N LYS A 163 -27.16 -3.50 -16.49
CA LYS A 163 -25.99 -3.42 -17.39
C LYS A 163 -24.71 -3.89 -16.69
N PHE A 164 -24.51 -3.49 -15.45
CA PHE A 164 -23.32 -3.85 -14.66
C PHE A 164 -23.50 -5.14 -13.86
N LYS A 165 -24.64 -5.81 -13.98
CA LYS A 165 -25.01 -7.02 -13.23
C LYS A 165 -24.67 -6.85 -11.75
N THR A 166 -25.25 -5.85 -11.11
CA THR A 166 -25.01 -5.55 -9.70
C THR A 166 -25.65 -6.63 -8.82
N CYS A 167 -25.05 -6.95 -7.68
CA CYS A 167 -25.57 -8.00 -6.80
C CYS A 167 -26.86 -7.57 -6.10
N ASN A 168 -27.00 -6.27 -5.85
CA ASN A 168 -28.20 -5.63 -5.34
C ASN A 168 -28.56 -4.43 -6.22
N PRO A 169 -29.85 -4.05 -6.33
CA PRO A 169 -30.25 -2.84 -7.05
C PRO A 169 -29.51 -1.60 -6.54
N LEU A 170 -29.01 -0.77 -7.46
CA LEU A 170 -28.35 0.48 -7.12
C LEU A 170 -29.37 1.47 -6.54
N THR A 171 -29.06 1.97 -5.34
CA THR A 171 -29.79 3.08 -4.72
C THR A 171 -29.18 4.43 -5.06
N ASP A 172 -27.92 4.43 -5.50
CA ASP A 172 -27.12 5.61 -5.81
C ASP A 172 -26.03 5.23 -6.82
N ALA A 173 -25.68 6.15 -7.72
CA ALA A 173 -24.64 5.94 -8.73
C ALA A 173 -23.23 5.88 -8.12
N SER A 174 -22.99 6.56 -6.99
CA SER A 174 -21.73 6.49 -6.22
C SER A 174 -21.30 5.06 -5.96
N LYS A 175 -22.21 4.16 -5.58
CA LYS A 175 -21.89 2.74 -5.33
C LYS A 175 -21.21 2.05 -6.52
N LEU A 176 -21.63 2.37 -7.75
CA LEU A 176 -20.98 1.87 -8.97
C LEU A 176 -19.64 2.59 -9.20
N LYS A 177 -19.62 3.91 -9.03
CA LYS A 177 -18.42 4.74 -9.25
C LYS A 177 -17.29 4.36 -8.29
N ASP A 178 -17.59 4.16 -7.02
CA ASP A 178 -16.66 3.76 -5.96
C ASP A 178 -16.08 2.36 -6.23
N HIS A 179 -16.92 1.42 -6.68
CA HIS A 179 -16.47 0.09 -7.06
C HIS A 179 -15.50 0.13 -8.24
N LEU A 180 -15.84 0.88 -9.30
CA LEU A 180 -14.97 1.04 -10.46
C LEU A 180 -13.67 1.76 -10.09
N ASN A 181 -13.76 2.82 -9.28
CA ASN A 181 -12.60 3.57 -8.79
C ASN A 181 -11.63 2.64 -8.04
N SER A 182 -12.14 1.95 -7.02
CA SER A 182 -11.38 0.99 -6.22
C SER A 182 -10.76 -0.11 -7.08
N MET A 183 -11.50 -0.65 -8.05
CA MET A 183 -10.99 -1.66 -8.98
C MET A 183 -9.82 -1.12 -9.81
N TYR A 184 -9.96 0.05 -10.45
CA TYR A 184 -8.90 0.64 -11.26
C TYR A 184 -7.65 0.97 -10.45
N ALA A 185 -7.81 1.55 -9.26
CA ALA A 185 -6.71 1.81 -8.34
C ALA A 185 -5.98 0.50 -7.94
N HIS A 186 -6.75 -0.54 -7.60
CA HIS A 186 -6.23 -1.83 -7.18
C HIS A 186 -5.44 -2.53 -8.29
N VAL A 187 -5.98 -2.61 -9.52
CA VAL A 187 -5.29 -3.28 -10.62
C VAL A 187 -4.04 -2.52 -11.07
N ALA A 188 -3.99 -1.19 -10.91
CA ALA A 188 -2.79 -0.41 -11.15
C ALA A 188 -1.73 -0.66 -10.07
N GLN A 189 -2.12 -0.66 -8.80
CA GLN A 189 -1.21 -0.93 -7.68
C GLN A 189 -0.57 -2.30 -7.77
N TYR A 190 -1.35 -3.33 -8.09
CA TYR A 190 -0.90 -4.71 -8.24
C TYR A 190 -0.76 -5.11 -9.71
N ASN A 191 -0.22 -4.23 -10.55
CA ASN A 191 -0.06 -4.50 -11.99
C ASN A 191 1.13 -5.45 -12.29
N ASP A 192 1.15 -6.63 -11.68
CA ASP A 192 2.31 -7.51 -11.60
C ASP A 192 2.50 -8.42 -12.84
N PRO A 193 3.75 -8.71 -13.22
CA PRO A 193 4.05 -9.70 -14.24
C PRO A 193 3.75 -11.14 -13.76
N PRO A 194 3.43 -12.08 -14.66
CA PRO A 194 3.20 -11.88 -16.10
C PRO A 194 1.76 -11.47 -16.44
N THR A 195 0.91 -11.29 -15.43
CA THR A 195 -0.52 -11.12 -15.59
C THR A 195 -0.89 -9.76 -16.16
N TYR A 196 -0.20 -8.70 -15.71
CA TYR A 196 -0.48 -7.30 -16.00
C TYR A 196 -2.00 -6.97 -15.98
N PRO A 197 -2.65 -7.01 -14.80
CA PRO A 197 -4.08 -6.73 -14.64
C PRO A 197 -4.62 -5.52 -15.39
N VAL A 198 -3.87 -4.41 -15.50
CA VAL A 198 -4.30 -3.24 -16.27
C VAL A 198 -4.47 -3.58 -17.75
N ASN A 199 -3.56 -4.35 -18.33
CA ASN A 199 -3.64 -4.79 -19.72
C ASN A 199 -4.86 -5.71 -19.94
N LYS A 200 -5.21 -6.55 -18.96
CA LYS A 200 -6.43 -7.38 -19.04
C LYS A 200 -7.70 -6.53 -19.04
N VAL A 201 -7.81 -5.57 -18.12
CA VAL A 201 -8.94 -4.63 -18.08
C VAL A 201 -9.06 -3.87 -19.40
N CYS A 202 -7.95 -3.30 -19.89
CA CYS A 202 -7.97 -2.54 -21.12
C CYS A 202 -8.27 -3.39 -22.36
N ALA A 203 -7.80 -4.64 -22.43
CA ALA A 203 -8.18 -5.57 -23.50
C ALA A 203 -9.70 -5.81 -23.53
N GLY A 204 -10.34 -5.92 -22.35
CA GLY A 204 -11.80 -6.04 -22.25
C GLY A 204 -12.54 -4.78 -22.71
N ILE A 205 -12.04 -3.60 -22.34
CA ILE A 205 -12.63 -2.30 -22.72
C ILE A 205 -12.48 -2.03 -24.22
N ASP A 206 -11.29 -2.26 -24.76
CA ASP A 206 -10.98 -1.99 -26.17
C ASP A 206 -11.64 -3.04 -27.09
N GLY A 207 -11.76 -4.28 -26.63
CA GLY A 207 -12.29 -5.40 -27.42
C GLY A 207 -13.79 -5.31 -27.77
N GLY A 208 -14.59 -4.54 -27.04
CA GLY A 208 -16.00 -4.26 -27.40
C GLY A 208 -16.94 -5.47 -27.38
N GLY A 209 -16.55 -6.59 -26.76
CA GLY A 209 -17.29 -7.85 -26.81
C GLY A 209 -18.70 -7.83 -26.18
N PHE A 210 -19.03 -6.77 -25.43
CA PHE A 210 -20.34 -6.56 -24.79
C PHE A 210 -21.14 -5.42 -25.41
N GLY A 211 -20.62 -4.78 -26.46
CA GLY A 211 -21.22 -3.61 -27.12
C GLY A 211 -20.20 -2.50 -27.36
N ASP A 212 -20.53 -1.60 -28.29
CA ASP A 212 -19.66 -0.49 -28.69
C ASP A 212 -19.84 0.77 -27.84
N ASP A 213 -20.94 0.90 -27.09
CA ASP A 213 -21.15 2.02 -26.17
C ASP A 213 -20.18 1.98 -24.99
N ILE A 214 -19.87 3.14 -24.42
CA ILE A 214 -18.86 3.30 -23.37
C ILE A 214 -19.20 2.42 -22.16
N LEU A 215 -20.44 2.44 -21.66
CA LEU A 215 -20.82 1.63 -20.50
C LEU A 215 -20.69 0.12 -20.75
N SER A 216 -21.04 -0.36 -21.95
CA SER A 216 -20.82 -1.77 -22.31
C SER A 216 -19.34 -2.14 -22.41
N ARG A 217 -18.48 -1.22 -22.87
CA ARG A 217 -17.02 -1.39 -22.85
C ARG A 217 -16.47 -1.45 -21.43
N ILE A 218 -16.93 -0.58 -20.53
CA ILE A 218 -16.56 -0.64 -19.10
C ILE A 218 -16.96 -1.98 -18.49
N PHE A 219 -18.16 -2.48 -18.80
CA PHE A 219 -18.59 -3.81 -18.37
C PHE A 219 -17.68 -4.92 -18.93
N GLY A 220 -17.25 -4.82 -20.19
CA GLY A 220 -16.25 -5.71 -20.76
C GLY A 220 -14.92 -5.75 -20.00
N GLY A 221 -14.45 -4.59 -19.51
CA GLY A 221 -13.28 -4.51 -18.62
C GLY A 221 -13.49 -5.23 -17.27
N LEU A 222 -14.66 -5.07 -16.65
CA LEU A 222 -15.02 -5.77 -15.41
C LEU A 222 -15.02 -7.29 -15.60
N VAL A 223 -15.60 -7.77 -16.70
CA VAL A 223 -15.64 -9.21 -17.03
C VAL A 223 -14.24 -9.74 -17.33
N ALA A 224 -13.42 -8.99 -18.07
CA ALA A 224 -12.06 -9.41 -18.40
C ALA A 224 -11.16 -9.56 -17.17
N TYR A 225 -11.37 -8.74 -16.14
CA TYR A 225 -10.61 -8.81 -14.89
C TYR A 225 -11.15 -9.87 -13.92
N ASN A 226 -12.45 -9.85 -13.62
CA ASN A 226 -13.05 -10.72 -12.60
C ASN A 226 -13.44 -12.10 -13.13
N GLY A 227 -13.42 -12.31 -14.45
CA GLY A 227 -14.02 -13.47 -15.08
C GLY A 227 -15.55 -13.40 -15.10
N ASN A 228 -16.18 -14.55 -15.34
CA ASN A 228 -17.64 -14.63 -15.44
C ASN A 228 -18.25 -14.89 -14.06
N LEU A 229 -18.71 -13.82 -13.40
CA LEU A 229 -19.42 -13.87 -12.12
C LEU A 229 -20.93 -13.76 -12.33
N SER A 230 -21.70 -14.22 -11.33
CA SER A 230 -23.16 -14.02 -11.30
C SER A 230 -23.55 -12.54 -11.14
N CYS A 231 -22.75 -11.78 -10.40
CA CYS A 231 -22.84 -10.34 -10.24
C CYS A 231 -21.45 -9.74 -9.95
N PHE A 232 -21.27 -8.43 -10.18
CA PHE A 232 -19.95 -7.78 -10.15
C PHE A 232 -19.80 -6.68 -9.09
N VAL A 233 -20.84 -5.87 -8.93
CA VAL A 233 -20.82 -4.67 -8.08
C VAL A 233 -21.63 -4.94 -6.81
N ASN A 234 -21.30 -4.24 -5.72
CA ASN A 234 -22.05 -4.20 -4.46
C ASN A 234 -22.45 -5.55 -3.85
N ALA A 235 -21.60 -6.57 -4.02
CA ALA A 235 -21.70 -7.82 -3.28
C ALA A 235 -21.65 -7.54 -1.77
N HIS A 236 -22.37 -8.34 -0.98
CA HIS A 236 -22.23 -8.30 0.48
C HIS A 236 -20.83 -8.79 0.84
N ILE A 237 -20.03 -7.92 1.43
CA ILE A 237 -18.68 -8.24 1.91
C ILE A 237 -18.68 -7.95 3.40
N ASP A 238 -18.47 -9.00 4.21
CA ASP A 238 -18.22 -8.81 5.63
C ASP A 238 -16.93 -8.02 5.79
N GLU A 239 -16.98 -6.97 6.60
CA GLU A 239 -15.83 -6.10 6.78
C GLU A 239 -14.67 -6.91 7.38
N SER A 240 -13.57 -7.00 6.63
CA SER A 240 -12.42 -7.76 7.10
C SER A 240 -11.79 -7.11 8.32
N GLU A 241 -11.22 -7.95 9.15
CA GLU A 241 -10.45 -7.56 10.32
C GLU A 241 -9.33 -6.55 9.94
N THR A 242 -8.70 -6.75 8.79
CA THR A 242 -7.67 -5.87 8.27
C THR A 242 -8.22 -4.50 7.91
N ALA A 243 -9.40 -4.43 7.29
CA ALA A 243 -10.05 -3.18 6.91
C ALA A 243 -10.42 -2.34 8.14
N VAL A 244 -11.01 -2.96 9.17
CA VAL A 244 -11.37 -2.27 10.42
C VAL A 244 -10.12 -1.71 11.10
N GLY A 245 -9.04 -2.50 11.16
CA GLY A 245 -7.80 -2.08 11.80
C GLY A 245 -7.10 -0.95 11.06
N TRP A 246 -7.02 -1.06 9.73
CA TRP A 246 -6.42 -0.04 8.89
C TRP A 246 -7.19 1.28 8.93
N ARG A 247 -8.54 1.20 8.98
CA ARG A 247 -9.40 2.38 9.15
C ARG A 247 -9.09 3.10 10.46
N TRP A 248 -8.90 2.39 11.57
CA TRP A 248 -8.49 3.02 12.82
C TRP A 248 -7.13 3.73 12.69
N GLN A 249 -6.13 3.06 12.10
CA GLN A 249 -4.79 3.64 12.00
C GLN A 249 -4.76 4.91 11.13
N THR A 250 -5.44 4.88 10.00
CA THR A 250 -5.57 6.04 9.11
C THR A 250 -6.38 7.17 9.76
N CYS A 251 -7.47 6.83 10.45
CA CYS A 251 -8.26 7.81 11.20
C CYS A 251 -7.60 8.37 12.47
N SER A 252 -6.51 7.75 12.97
CA SER A 252 -5.85 8.19 14.20
C SER A 252 -4.54 8.90 13.95
N GLU A 253 -3.59 8.26 13.27
CA GLU A 253 -2.22 8.77 13.15
C GLU A 253 -1.68 8.78 11.71
N LEU A 254 -2.17 7.87 10.84
CA LEU A 254 -1.70 7.70 9.46
C LEU A 254 -2.59 8.48 8.49
N ALA A 255 -2.76 9.79 8.73
CA ALA A 255 -3.52 10.67 7.84
C ALA A 255 -2.74 10.89 6.53
N ILE A 256 -3.00 10.04 5.53
CA ILE A 256 -2.38 10.07 4.20
C ILE A 256 -3.31 10.87 3.28
N PRO A 257 -2.93 12.07 2.80
CA PRO A 257 -3.81 12.97 2.06
C PRO A 257 -3.88 12.58 0.57
N ILE A 258 -4.38 11.38 0.27
CA ILE A 258 -4.64 10.97 -1.11
C ILE A 258 -5.93 11.64 -1.59
N GLY A 259 -5.81 12.40 -2.68
CA GLY A 259 -6.95 12.98 -3.39
C GLY A 259 -6.83 12.74 -4.89
N ILE A 260 -7.85 13.16 -5.63
CA ILE A 260 -7.91 13.06 -7.09
C ILE A 260 -7.86 14.46 -7.70
N GLY A 261 -6.79 14.72 -8.45
CA GLY A 261 -6.62 15.96 -9.22
C GLY A 261 -7.31 15.94 -10.58
N ASN A 262 -7.40 17.12 -11.20
CA ASN A 262 -8.05 17.34 -12.51
C ASN A 262 -7.39 16.60 -13.69
N ASN A 263 -6.12 16.22 -13.55
CA ASN A 263 -5.34 15.61 -14.62
C ASN A 263 -5.41 14.06 -14.64
N SER A 264 -6.34 13.49 -13.88
CA SER A 264 -6.54 12.04 -13.81
C SER A 264 -7.59 11.54 -14.83
N MET A 265 -7.76 10.21 -14.93
CA MET A 265 -8.91 9.61 -15.62
C MET A 265 -10.18 9.55 -14.75
N PHE A 266 -10.12 10.03 -13.51
CA PHE A 266 -11.21 9.98 -12.54
C PHE A 266 -11.84 11.37 -12.38
N PRO A 267 -13.08 11.47 -11.88
CA PRO A 267 -13.66 12.74 -11.46
C PRO A 267 -12.79 13.38 -10.35
N PRO A 268 -12.56 14.70 -10.36
CA PRO A 268 -11.81 15.37 -9.30
C PRO A 268 -12.48 15.19 -7.93
N ASP A 269 -11.66 14.87 -6.95
CA ASP A 269 -12.05 14.62 -5.56
C ASP A 269 -10.85 14.95 -4.65
N PRO A 270 -10.53 16.24 -4.48
CA PRO A 270 -9.37 16.66 -3.70
C PRO A 270 -9.52 16.24 -2.23
N PHE A 271 -8.41 15.95 -1.56
CA PHE A 271 -8.43 15.58 -0.15
C PHE A 271 -8.82 16.78 0.71
N ASP A 272 -9.89 16.63 1.49
CA ASP A 272 -10.33 17.61 2.48
C ASP A 272 -9.98 17.12 3.90
N LEU A 273 -9.02 17.81 4.53
CA LEU A 273 -8.56 17.44 5.86
C LEU A 273 -9.62 17.67 6.95
N GLU A 274 -10.46 18.70 6.82
CA GLU A 274 -11.49 19.01 7.81
C GLU A 274 -12.58 17.94 7.78
N ASP A 275 -13.10 17.63 6.60
CA ASP A 275 -14.07 16.55 6.40
C ASP A 275 -13.50 15.20 6.83
N TYR A 276 -12.23 14.91 6.52
CA TYR A 276 -11.55 13.69 6.96
C TYR A 276 -11.51 13.58 8.50
N ILE A 277 -11.14 14.64 9.20
CA ILE A 277 -11.10 14.68 10.67
C ILE A 277 -12.50 14.48 11.26
N GLU A 278 -13.52 15.13 10.70
CA GLU A 278 -14.91 15.01 11.17
C GLU A 278 -15.45 13.60 10.97
N ASN A 279 -15.23 13.01 9.79
CA ASN A 279 -15.62 11.64 9.48
C ASN A 279 -14.96 10.64 10.44
N CYS A 280 -13.66 10.74 10.65
CA CYS A 280 -12.94 9.87 11.59
C CYS A 280 -13.40 10.05 13.04
N LYS A 281 -13.68 11.29 13.46
CA LYS A 281 -14.23 11.58 14.78
C LYS A 281 -15.63 10.99 14.97
N SER A 282 -16.46 10.98 13.93
CA SER A 282 -17.79 10.36 13.97
C SER A 282 -17.73 8.84 14.19
N LEU A 283 -16.73 8.18 13.61
CA LEU A 283 -16.56 6.73 13.69
C LEU A 283 -15.99 6.26 15.04
N TYR A 284 -15.04 7.02 15.60
CA TYR A 284 -14.23 6.55 16.73
C TYR A 284 -14.30 7.45 17.98
N GLY A 285 -14.98 8.59 17.91
CA GLY A 285 -15.11 9.54 19.03
C GLY A 285 -13.82 10.29 19.37
N VAL A 286 -12.75 10.13 18.59
CA VAL A 286 -11.46 10.81 18.78
C VAL A 286 -11.03 11.50 17.49
N PRO A 287 -10.48 12.72 17.56
CA PRO A 287 -9.99 13.41 16.36
C PRO A 287 -8.69 12.79 15.86
N THR A 288 -8.53 12.78 14.54
CA THR A 288 -7.26 12.43 13.88
C THR A 288 -6.15 13.38 14.31
N ARG A 289 -4.92 12.87 14.39
CA ARG A 289 -3.69 13.66 14.63
C ARG A 289 -2.87 13.72 13.34
N PRO A 290 -3.22 14.62 12.39
CA PRO A 290 -2.65 14.59 11.05
C PRO A 290 -1.12 14.73 11.04
N HIS A 291 -0.57 15.53 11.95
CA HIS A 291 0.87 15.80 12.02
C HIS A 291 1.65 14.84 12.94
N TRP A 292 1.02 13.76 13.43
CA TRP A 292 1.71 12.84 14.35
C TRP A 292 2.91 12.15 13.69
N VAL A 293 2.72 11.57 12.50
CA VAL A 293 3.78 10.88 11.76
C VAL A 293 4.91 11.84 11.42
N THR A 294 4.58 13.04 10.94
CA THR A 294 5.60 14.04 10.55
C THR A 294 6.37 14.56 11.76
N THR A 295 5.71 14.71 12.92
CA THR A 295 6.38 15.04 14.19
C THR A 295 7.29 13.89 14.67
N TYR A 296 6.81 12.65 14.61
CA TYR A 296 7.49 11.52 15.24
C TYR A 296 8.62 10.94 14.39
N TYR A 297 8.50 10.98 13.05
CA TYR A 297 9.42 10.32 12.11
C TYR A 297 10.22 11.27 11.20
N GLY A 298 10.00 12.59 11.26
CA GLY A 298 10.91 13.59 10.65
C GLY A 298 10.28 14.56 9.66
N GLY A 299 9.03 14.34 9.24
CA GLY A 299 8.21 15.29 8.48
C GLY A 299 8.88 15.84 7.23
N HIS A 300 8.66 17.12 6.92
CA HIS A 300 9.23 17.78 5.74
C HIS A 300 10.74 17.71 5.62
N SER A 301 11.44 17.56 6.75
CA SER A 301 12.90 17.46 6.78
C SER A 301 13.41 16.02 6.76
N ILE A 302 12.56 15.01 6.58
CA ILE A 302 12.93 13.60 6.72
C ILE A 302 14.12 13.21 5.83
N LYS A 303 14.20 13.69 4.58
CA LYS A 303 15.36 13.44 3.69
C LYS A 303 16.66 13.99 4.28
N LEU A 304 16.64 15.23 4.79
CA LEU A 304 17.80 15.87 5.42
C LEU A 304 18.20 15.14 6.71
N ILE A 305 17.23 14.70 7.51
CA ILE A 305 17.49 14.00 8.77
C ILE A 305 18.09 12.62 8.50
N LEU A 306 17.53 11.88 7.54
CA LEU A 306 18.07 10.62 7.07
C LEU A 306 19.49 10.79 6.53
N GLN A 307 19.77 11.85 5.77
CA GLN A 307 21.12 12.12 5.28
C GLN A 307 22.13 12.35 6.42
N ARG A 308 21.73 13.04 7.50
CA ARG A 308 22.62 13.40 8.61
C ARG A 308 22.80 12.29 9.66
N PHE A 309 21.75 11.54 9.94
CA PHE A 309 21.70 10.60 11.08
C PHE A 309 21.28 9.17 10.70
N GLY A 310 20.69 8.99 9.52
CA GLY A 310 20.27 7.68 9.05
C GLY A 310 21.44 6.87 8.47
N SER A 311 21.25 5.56 8.38
CA SER A 311 22.16 4.64 7.69
C SER A 311 21.50 3.30 7.43
N ASN A 312 21.99 2.60 6.41
CA ASN A 312 21.63 1.22 6.05
C ASN A 312 20.12 1.06 5.82
N ILE A 313 19.57 1.82 4.87
CA ILE A 313 18.17 1.68 4.45
C ILE A 313 18.14 1.59 2.92
N ILE A 314 17.51 0.55 2.39
CA ILE A 314 17.12 0.47 0.99
C ILE A 314 15.67 0.89 0.90
N PHE A 315 15.37 1.90 0.09
CA PHE A 315 14.02 2.22 -0.34
C PHE A 315 13.81 1.67 -1.74
N SER A 316 13.14 0.53 -1.87
CA SER A 316 12.82 -0.04 -3.18
C SER A 316 11.45 0.43 -3.65
N ASN A 317 11.30 0.82 -4.91
CA ASN A 317 10.04 1.29 -5.47
C ASN A 317 9.85 0.84 -6.92
N GLY A 318 8.70 0.25 -7.22
CA GLY A 318 8.24 0.09 -8.59
C GLY A 318 7.62 1.40 -9.09
N LEU A 319 8.08 1.95 -10.21
CA LEU A 319 7.57 3.23 -10.74
C LEU A 319 6.16 3.11 -11.36
N ARG A 320 5.58 1.90 -11.44
CA ARG A 320 4.16 1.71 -11.76
C ARG A 320 3.28 1.56 -10.52
N ASP A 321 3.86 1.44 -9.33
CA ASP A 321 3.12 1.49 -8.08
C ASP A 321 2.66 2.93 -7.79
N PRO A 322 1.36 3.19 -7.63
CA PRO A 322 0.86 4.51 -7.22
C PRO A 322 1.47 5.06 -5.92
N TYR A 323 1.84 4.19 -4.97
CA TYR A 323 2.48 4.62 -3.72
C TYR A 323 3.92 5.10 -3.89
N SER A 324 4.56 4.81 -5.04
CA SER A 324 5.90 5.32 -5.33
C SER A 324 5.96 6.85 -5.39
N SER A 325 4.82 7.52 -5.63
CA SER A 325 4.70 8.99 -5.54
C SER A 325 5.10 9.55 -4.18
N GLY A 326 4.80 8.81 -3.09
CA GLY A 326 5.19 9.15 -1.73
C GLY A 326 6.45 8.43 -1.24
N GLY A 327 7.17 7.73 -2.12
CA GLY A 327 8.37 6.97 -1.80
C GLY A 327 9.67 7.78 -1.91
N VAL A 328 10.77 7.21 -1.43
CA VAL A 328 12.12 7.72 -1.70
C VAL A 328 12.64 7.10 -3.00
N LEU A 329 12.80 7.93 -4.03
CA LEU A 329 13.16 7.50 -5.39
C LEU A 329 14.62 7.79 -5.77
N GLU A 330 15.38 8.44 -4.88
CA GLU A 330 16.77 8.83 -5.10
C GLU A 330 17.61 8.50 -3.87
N ASN A 331 18.91 8.25 -4.08
CA ASN A 331 19.84 8.04 -2.98
C ASN A 331 19.91 9.28 -2.09
N ILE A 332 19.72 9.09 -0.78
CA ILE A 332 19.85 10.14 0.23
C ILE A 332 21.31 10.21 0.73
N SER A 333 21.99 9.06 0.78
CA SER A 333 23.41 8.97 1.15
C SER A 333 24.04 7.70 0.56
N ASN A 334 25.33 7.47 0.84
CA ASN A 334 26.02 6.24 0.43
C ASN A 334 25.46 4.95 1.06
N THR A 335 24.67 5.07 2.14
CA THR A 335 24.08 3.91 2.85
C THR A 335 22.55 3.96 2.92
N ILE A 336 21.94 5.04 2.43
CA ILE A 336 20.49 5.19 2.27
C ILE A 336 20.22 5.35 0.80
N VAL A 337 19.88 4.23 0.17
CA VAL A 337 19.86 4.09 -1.28
C VAL A 337 18.45 3.80 -1.78
N ALA A 338 18.14 4.33 -2.96
CA ALA A 338 16.91 4.03 -3.66
C ALA A 338 17.16 2.96 -4.74
N VAL A 339 16.30 1.94 -4.78
CA VAL A 339 16.34 0.89 -5.80
C VAL A 339 15.02 0.93 -6.55
N THR A 340 15.00 1.60 -7.70
CA THR A 340 13.77 1.82 -8.48
C THR A 340 13.71 0.94 -9.71
N THR A 341 12.52 0.45 -10.07
CA THR A 341 12.28 -0.27 -11.32
C THR A 341 11.16 0.36 -12.14
N VAL A 342 11.40 0.59 -13.43
CA VAL A 342 10.44 1.25 -14.33
C VAL A 342 9.11 0.47 -14.42
N ASN A 343 9.19 -0.86 -14.43
CA ASN A 343 8.04 -1.73 -14.61
C ASN A 343 7.50 -2.36 -13.31
N GLY A 344 8.12 -2.06 -12.16
CA GLY A 344 7.70 -2.62 -10.88
C GLY A 344 6.33 -2.10 -10.44
N SER A 345 5.50 -2.99 -9.92
CA SER A 345 4.28 -2.65 -9.17
C SER A 345 4.54 -2.79 -7.66
N HIS A 346 3.49 -2.72 -6.84
CA HIS A 346 3.61 -2.69 -5.38
C HIS A 346 4.31 -3.94 -4.82
N CYS A 347 5.38 -3.71 -4.05
CA CYS A 347 6.11 -4.69 -3.24
C CYS A 347 6.67 -5.94 -3.96
N LEU A 348 6.86 -5.91 -5.29
CA LEU A 348 7.22 -7.13 -6.05
C LEU A 348 8.55 -7.78 -5.63
N ASP A 349 9.51 -6.97 -5.22
CA ASP A 349 10.86 -7.37 -4.83
C ASP A 349 10.86 -8.32 -3.63
N ILE A 350 9.92 -8.15 -2.70
CA ILE A 350 9.83 -8.95 -1.48
C ILE A 350 8.86 -10.14 -1.58
N LEU A 351 8.17 -10.31 -2.71
CA LEU A 351 7.35 -11.49 -2.97
C LEU A 351 8.22 -12.73 -3.23
N PHE A 352 7.63 -13.91 -3.06
CA PHE A 352 8.29 -15.16 -3.42
C PHE A 352 8.73 -15.17 -4.88
N ALA A 353 9.96 -15.61 -5.12
CA ALA A 353 10.48 -15.76 -6.46
C ALA A 353 9.67 -16.79 -7.25
N LYS A 354 9.36 -16.45 -8.50
CA LYS A 354 8.69 -17.31 -9.47
C LYS A 354 9.58 -17.49 -10.69
N GLU A 355 9.45 -18.62 -11.38
CA GLU A 355 10.16 -18.87 -12.65
C GLU A 355 9.76 -17.87 -13.75
N THR A 356 8.55 -17.30 -13.64
CA THR A 356 8.01 -16.29 -14.55
C THR A 356 8.48 -14.86 -14.22
N ASP A 357 9.27 -14.67 -13.17
CA ASP A 357 9.72 -13.33 -12.79
C ASP A 357 10.63 -12.76 -13.89
N PRO A 358 10.39 -11.52 -14.32
CA PRO A 358 11.20 -10.92 -15.37
C PRO A 358 12.62 -10.62 -14.87
N GLU A 359 13.58 -10.62 -15.81
CA GLU A 359 15.00 -10.42 -15.48
C GLU A 359 15.27 -9.15 -14.67
N TRP A 360 14.54 -8.06 -14.94
CA TRP A 360 14.68 -6.81 -14.19
C TRP A 360 14.29 -6.95 -12.71
N LEU A 361 13.30 -7.79 -12.38
CA LEU A 361 12.88 -8.03 -10.99
C LEU A 361 13.93 -8.89 -10.27
N VAL A 362 14.46 -9.89 -10.97
CA VAL A 362 15.57 -10.72 -10.47
C VAL A 362 16.82 -9.86 -10.24
N ALA A 363 17.11 -8.91 -11.14
CA ALA A 363 18.22 -7.98 -11.00
C ALA A 363 18.05 -7.05 -9.79
N GLN A 364 16.85 -6.50 -9.58
CA GLN A 364 16.52 -5.70 -8.40
C GLN A 364 16.81 -6.46 -7.10
N ARG A 365 16.28 -7.68 -6.96
CA ARG A 365 16.51 -8.52 -5.76
C ARG A 365 17.99 -8.81 -5.53
N LYS A 366 18.75 -9.04 -6.61
CA LYS A 366 20.21 -9.25 -6.52
C LYS A 366 20.94 -8.02 -5.99
N ILE A 367 20.53 -6.82 -6.38
CA ILE A 367 21.10 -5.56 -5.88
C ILE A 367 20.80 -5.42 -4.38
N GLU A 368 19.55 -5.63 -3.96
CA GLU A 368 19.12 -5.54 -2.57
C GLU A 368 19.90 -6.54 -1.68
N ILE A 369 20.00 -7.81 -2.10
CA ILE A 369 20.76 -8.84 -1.39
C ILE A 369 22.25 -8.47 -1.31
N LYS A 370 22.82 -7.92 -2.37
CA LYS A 370 24.23 -7.51 -2.39
C LYS A 370 24.49 -6.43 -1.32
N ILE A 371 23.67 -5.39 -1.29
CA ILE A 371 23.79 -4.30 -0.31
C ILE A 371 23.63 -4.83 1.13
N MET A 372 22.64 -5.69 1.36
CA MET A 372 22.42 -6.30 2.67
C MET A 372 23.61 -7.17 3.14
N LYS A 373 24.24 -7.91 2.21
CA LYS A 373 25.45 -8.67 2.50
C LYS A 373 26.62 -7.76 2.87
N GLU A 374 26.83 -6.67 2.14
CA GLU A 374 27.87 -5.69 2.45
C GLU A 374 27.71 -5.10 3.87
N TRP A 375 26.47 -4.85 4.31
CA TRP A 375 26.21 -4.41 5.68
C TRP A 375 26.60 -5.48 6.72
N ILE A 376 26.26 -6.75 6.47
CA ILE A 376 26.57 -7.87 7.37
C ILE A 376 28.08 -8.10 7.44
N ASP A 377 28.76 -8.09 6.31
CA ASP A 377 30.22 -8.27 6.24
C ASP A 377 30.93 -7.16 7.02
N LYS A 378 30.50 -5.91 6.82
CA LYS A 378 31.02 -4.77 7.59
C LYS A 378 30.76 -4.92 9.09
N TYR A 379 29.55 -5.35 9.47
CA TYR A 379 29.21 -5.56 10.89
C TYR A 379 30.14 -6.57 11.57
N TYR A 380 30.43 -7.70 10.92
CA TYR A 380 31.33 -8.70 11.49
C TYR A 380 32.80 -8.26 11.48
N ALA A 381 33.23 -7.49 10.47
CA ALA A 381 34.55 -6.86 10.46
C ALA A 381 34.70 -5.91 11.66
N ASP A 382 33.73 -5.00 11.86
CA ASP A 382 33.71 -4.06 12.99
C ASP A 382 33.68 -4.81 14.33
N LEU A 383 32.84 -5.84 14.46
CA LEU A 383 32.73 -6.66 15.67
C LEU A 383 34.05 -7.35 16.04
N SER A 384 34.85 -7.77 15.07
CA SER A 384 36.14 -8.43 15.32
C SER A 384 37.23 -7.48 15.83
N MET A 385 37.02 -6.17 15.69
CA MET A 385 37.95 -5.13 16.14
C MET A 385 37.69 -4.64 17.57
N PHE A 386 36.54 -5.02 18.15
CA PHE A 386 36.18 -4.79 19.56
C PHE A 386 36.43 -6.05 20.39
#